data_AF-A0AAN4SZB2-F1
#
_entry.id   AF-A0AAN4SZB2-F1
#
_cell.length_a   1.000
_cell.length_b   1.000
_cell.length_c   1.000
_cell.angle_alpha   90.00
_cell.angle_beta   90.00
_cell.angle_gamma   90.00
#
_symmetry.space_group_name_H-M   'P 1'
#
loop_
_entity.id
_entity.type
_entity.pdbx_description
1 polymer ?
#
loop_
_entity_poly.entity_id
_entity_poly.type
_entity_poly.pdbx_seq_one_letter_code
_entity_poly.pdbx_strand_id
1 'polypeptide(L)' 'MLSNREVTILRYLVSGLSNKEIADKLLLSNKTVSAHKSNIYGKLGLHSIVELIDYAKLYELI' A
#
# COMPACT_ATOMS: atom_id res chain seq x y z
N MET A 1 10.34 5.11 -7.71
CA MET A 1 10.61 5.39 -6.28
C MET A 1 9.30 5.73 -5.57
N LEU A 2 9.04 5.11 -4.42
CA LEU A 2 7.84 5.36 -3.61
C LEU A 2 8.08 6.55 -2.68
N SER A 3 7.05 7.36 -2.45
CA SER A 3 7.06 8.40 -1.43
C SER A 3 6.90 7.82 -0.03
N ASN A 4 7.32 8.56 1.00
CA ASN A 4 7.15 8.14 2.40
C ASN A 4 5.69 7.76 2.73
N ARG A 5 4.72 8.47 2.16
CA ARG A 5 3.30 8.18 2.35
C ARG A 5 2.89 6.86 1.71
N GLU A 6 3.36 6.60 0.50
CA GLU A 6 3.11 5.35 -0.22
C GLU A 6 3.76 4.15 0.47
N VAL A 7 4.98 4.30 1.02
CA VAL A 7 5.63 3.22 1.78
C VAL A 7 4.85 2.90 3.05
N THR A 8 4.34 3.91 3.76
CA THR A 8 3.48 3.70 4.94
C THR A 8 2.17 2.98 4.58
N ILE A 9 1.52 3.39 3.49
CA ILE A 9 0.30 2.73 3.00
C ILE A 9 0.61 1.28 2.58
N LEU A 10 1.72 1.04 1.88
CA LEU A 10 2.18 -0.29 1.50
C LEU A 10 2.34 -1.17 2.73
N ARG A 11 3.02 -0.70 3.78
CA ARG A 11 3.20 -1.44 5.04
C ARG A 11 1.88 -1.85 5.69
N TYR A 12 0.89 -0.96 5.71
CA TYR A 12 -0.42 -1.32 6.24
C TYR A 12 -1.19 -2.31 5.35
N LEU A 13 -1.10 -2.16 4.02
CA LEU A 13 -1.71 -3.10 3.08
C LEU A 13 -1.16 -4.53 3.27
N VAL A 14 0.16 -4.67 3.40
CA VAL A 14 0.78 -5.99 3.61
C VAL A 14 0.57 -6.54 5.02
N SER A 15 0.29 -5.67 5.99
CA SER A 15 -0.18 -6.07 7.32
C SER A 15 -1.65 -6.53 7.35
N GLY A 16 -2.33 -6.55 6.20
CA GLY A 16 -3.71 -7.03 6.07
C GLY A 16 -4.78 -5.98 6.34
N LEU A 17 -4.43 -4.70 6.49
CA LEU A 17 -5.42 -3.65 6.71
C LEU A 17 -6.18 -3.32 5.42
N SER A 18 -7.49 -3.12 5.56
CA SER A 18 -8.34 -2.62 4.50
C SER A 18 -8.08 -1.14 4.22
N ASN A 19 -8.44 -0.67 3.02
CA ASN A 19 -8.30 0.75 2.67
C ASN A 19 -9.04 1.68 3.65
N LYS A 20 -10.13 1.21 4.27
CA LYS A 20 -10.89 1.96 5.28
C LYS A 20 -10.09 2.11 6.56
N GLU A 21 -9.51 1.03 7.09
CA GLU A 21 -8.70 1.08 8.31
C GLU A 21 -7.43 1.93 8.12
N ILE A 22 -6.83 1.85 6.93
CA ILE A 22 -5.69 2.70 6.55
C ILE A 22 -6.10 4.16 6.51
N ALA A 23 -7.27 4.45 5.92
CA ALA A 23 -7.82 5.79 5.84
C ALA A 23 -8.05 6.38 7.24
N ASP A 24 -8.66 5.61 8.15
CA ASP A 24 -8.89 6.00 9.54
C ASP A 24 -7.56 6.24 10.28
N LYS A 25 -6.57 5.34 10.16
CA LYS A 25 -5.25 5.50 10.80
C LYS A 25 -4.48 6.70 10.29
N LEU A 26 -4.64 7.05 9.02
CA LEU A 26 -3.88 8.10 8.35
C LEU A 26 -4.61 9.44 8.29
N LEU A 27 -5.83 9.52 8.85
CA LEU A 27 -6.74 10.66 8.76
C LEU A 27 -6.97 11.09 7.30
N LEU A 28 -7.20 10.11 6.43
CA LEU A 28 -7.45 10.29 5.00
C LEU A 28 -8.83 9.79 4.61
N SER A 29 -9.27 10.13 3.40
CA SER A 29 -10.42 9.48 2.80
C SER A 29 -10.05 8.11 2.21
N ASN A 30 -11.01 7.19 2.18
CA ASN A 30 -10.86 5.89 1.52
C ASN A 30 -10.48 6.05 0.02
N LYS A 31 -10.99 7.11 -0.63
CA LYS A 31 -10.65 7.46 -2.02
C LYS A 31 -9.17 7.84 -2.16
N THR A 32 -8.63 8.61 -1.22
CA THR A 32 -7.22 9.00 -1.20
C THR A 32 -6.31 7.78 -1.03
N VAL A 33 -6.64 6.87 -0.11
CA VAL A 33 -5.90 5.62 0.08
C VAL A 33 -5.97 4.75 -1.18
N SER A 34 -7.13 4.65 -1.81
CA SER A 34 -7.29 3.92 -3.08
C SER A 34 -6.42 4.52 -4.20
N ALA A 35 -6.34 5.84 -4.31
CA ALA A 35 -5.47 6.50 -5.30
C ALA A 35 -3.99 6.20 -5.04
N HIS A 36 -3.55 6.27 -3.78
CA HIS A 36 -2.18 5.88 -3.42
C HIS A 36 -1.91 4.41 -3.71
N LYS A 37 -2.87 3.52 -3.44
CA LYS A 37 -2.77 2.09 -3.79
C LYS A 37 -2.55 1.93 -5.29
N SER A 38 -3.37 2.54 -6.14
CA SER A 38 -3.19 2.46 -7.60
C SER A 38 -1.83 3.00 -8.05
N ASN A 39 -1.34 4.09 -7.44
CA ASN A 39 -0.02 4.64 -7.75
C ASN A 39 1.11 3.71 -7.31
N ILE A 40 1.01 3.06 -6.15
CA ILE A 40 1.98 2.06 -5.68
C ILE A 40 2.06 0.91 -6.68
N TYR A 41 0.90 0.37 -7.06
CA TYR A 41 0.81 -0.75 -8.01
C TYR A 41 1.41 -0.36 -9.37
N GLY A 42 1.06 0.81 -9.91
CA GLY A 42 1.65 1.30 -11.16
C GLY A 42 3.16 1.55 -11.08
N LYS A 43 3.66 2.04 -9.95
CA LYS A 43 5.11 2.26 -9.75
C LYS A 43 5.91 0.98 -9.59
N LEU A 44 5.30 -0.07 -9.04
CA LEU A 44 5.93 -1.37 -8.81
C LEU A 44 5.64 -2.37 -9.94
N GLY A 45 4.75 -2.03 -10.88
CA GLY A 45 4.32 -2.94 -11.94
C GLY A 45 3.53 -4.14 -11.42
N LEU A 46 2.82 -3.97 -10.30
CA LEU A 46 2.06 -5.04 -9.65
C LEU A 46 0.57 -4.89 -9.95
N HIS A 47 -0.14 -6.02 -9.96
CA HIS A 47 -1.56 -6.08 -10.32
C HIS A 47 -2.43 -6.69 -9.22
N SER A 48 -1.84 -7.35 -8.23
CA SER A 48 -2.57 -7.99 -7.13
C SER A 48 -2.01 -7.66 -5.75
N ILE A 49 -2.84 -7.84 -4.72
CA ILE A 49 -2.39 -7.74 -3.31
C ILE A 49 -1.40 -8.85 -2.96
N VAL A 50 -1.53 -10.02 -3.60
CA VAL A 50 -0.60 -11.15 -3.42
C VAL A 50 0.79 -10.76 -3.92
N GLU A 51 0.88 -10.20 -5.14
CA GLU A 51 2.14 -9.67 -5.67
C GLU A 51 2.75 -8.58 -4.78
N LEU A 52 1.92 -7.70 -4.19
CA LEU A 52 2.41 -6.69 -3.26
C LEU A 52 2.99 -7.29 -1.97
N ILE A 53 2.37 -8.35 -1.45
CA ILE A 53 2.86 -9.08 -0.27
C ILE A 53 4.16 -9.80 -0.62
N ASP A 54 4.23 -10.49 -1.76
CA ASP A 54 5.45 -11.19 -2.19
C ASP A 54 6.59 -10.22 -2.46
N TYR A 55 6.30 -9.07 -3.08
CA TYR A 55 7.25 -7.96 -3.21
C TYR A 55 7.74 -7.50 -1.83
N ALA A 56 6.84 -7.26 -0.88
CA ALA A 56 7.25 -6.80 0.46
C ALA A 56 8.13 -7.83 1.19
N LYS A 57 7.86 -9.13 1.04
CA LYS A 57 8.73 -10.20 1.59
C LYS A 57 10.11 -10.20 0.95
N LEU A 58 10.18 -10.06 -0.39
CA LEU A 58 11.43 -10.11 -1.15
C LEU A 58 12.40 -8.99 -0.75
N TYR A 59 11.85 -7.83 -0.38
CA TYR A 59 12.63 -6.64 0.00
C TYR A 59 12.68 -6.39 1.51
N GLU A 60 12.34 -7.38 2.34
CA GLU A 60 12.37 -7.29 3.81
C GLU A 60 11.59 -6.07 4.37
N LEU A 61 10.50 -5.71 3.69
CA LEU A 61 9.60 -4.64 4.11
C LEU A 61 8.61 -5.08 5.20
N ILE A 62 8.65 -6.36 5.57
CA ILE A 62 7.88 -7.07 6.61
C ILE A 62 8.68 -8.20 7.22
#